data_AF-A0A1N7KDS8-F1
#
_entry.id   AF-A0A1N7KDS8-F1
#
_cell.length_a   1.000
_cell.length_b   1.000
_cell.length_c   1.000
_cell.angle_alpha   90.00
_cell.angle_beta   90.00
_cell.angle_gamma   90.00
#
_symmetry.space_group_name_H-M   'P 1'
#
loop_
_entity.id
_entity.type
_entity.pdbx_description
1 polymer ?
#
loop_
_entity_poly.entity_id
_entity_poly.type
_entity_poly.pdbx_seq_one_letter_code
_entity_poly.pdbx_strand_id
1 'polypeptide(L)'
;MRQYTIFFFLCLFFTSFNALALEYYRVTDEPINIRVGPGTNFKMLAQARKGEKVLFLKQDGDWVNISFLHPDGRKVQGWMHAAYLKPEAGTEEKLENVPVLAKALGAHLECLPNTNNVGVGSCMLNLDLSVSGPLDHDAAEIRCESELLLYLESGEVKPLQEVGRIRTPLKEGVGAARIQLMVFPVTTSTVEKVTVVDYHCIAQSN
;
A
#
# COMPACT_ATOMS: atom_id res chain seq x y z
N MET A 1 22.37 -18.76 55.20
CA MET A 1 23.28 -17.89 54.41
C MET A 1 23.33 -18.46 52.99
N ARG A 2 22.39 -18.04 52.14
CA ARG A 2 22.54 -17.04 51.05
C ARG A 2 22.94 -17.74 49.74
N GLN A 3 21.93 -18.28 49.06
CA GLN A 3 22.04 -18.82 47.70
C GLN A 3 21.47 -17.76 46.75
N TYR A 4 22.35 -17.18 45.93
CA TYR A 4 22.00 -16.18 44.93
C TYR A 4 21.61 -16.86 43.63
N THR A 5 20.31 -17.08 43.46
CA THR A 5 19.75 -17.43 42.15
C THR A 5 19.55 -16.13 41.37
N ILE A 6 20.62 -15.67 40.72
CA ILE A 6 20.54 -14.68 39.65
C ILE A 6 20.07 -15.45 38.40
N PHE A 7 18.78 -15.35 38.07
CA PHE A 7 18.28 -15.71 36.75
C PHE A 7 17.34 -14.61 36.27
N PHE A 8 17.97 -13.55 35.78
CA PHE A 8 17.62 -12.86 34.53
C PHE A 8 16.13 -12.84 34.18
N PHE A 9 15.34 -12.13 34.99
CA PHE A 9 14.02 -11.62 34.59
C PHE A 9 14.25 -10.43 33.63
N LEU A 10 14.86 -10.70 32.45
CA LEU A 10 14.92 -9.73 31.37
C LEU A 10 13.53 -9.73 30.73
N CYS A 11 12.68 -8.94 31.36
CA CYS A 11 11.40 -8.53 30.86
C CYS A 11 11.61 -7.99 29.44
N LEU A 12 11.33 -8.81 28.42
CA LEU A 12 10.94 -8.33 27.10
C LEU A 12 9.63 -7.56 27.28
N PHE A 13 9.72 -6.38 27.88
CA PHE A 13 8.80 -5.29 27.61
C PHE A 13 8.97 -4.96 26.13
N PHE A 14 8.27 -5.72 25.29
CA PHE A 14 7.85 -5.26 23.99
C PHE A 14 7.01 -4.01 24.26
N THR A 15 7.69 -2.85 24.35
CA THR A 15 7.01 -1.57 24.31
C THR A 15 6.39 -1.49 22.93
N SER A 16 5.07 -1.64 22.88
CA SER A 16 4.31 -1.39 21.67
C SER A 16 4.58 0.05 21.26
N PHE A 17 5.36 0.22 20.20
CA PHE A 17 5.54 1.52 19.56
C PHE A 17 4.20 1.83 18.90
N ASN A 18 3.31 2.51 19.62
CA ASN A 18 2.09 3.05 19.02
C ASN A 18 2.52 4.08 17.98
N ALA A 19 2.29 3.80 16.70
CA ALA A 19 2.46 4.78 15.65
C ALA A 19 1.42 5.88 15.86
N LEU A 20 1.86 7.12 16.10
CA LEU A 20 0.99 8.29 16.09
C LEU A 20 0.48 8.51 14.67
N ALA A 21 -0.82 8.31 14.46
CA ALA A 21 -1.49 8.68 13.22
C ALA A 21 -1.48 10.21 13.09
N LEU A 22 -1.13 10.72 11.91
CA LEU A 22 -1.21 12.15 11.62
C LEU A 22 -2.67 12.51 11.33
N GLU A 23 -3.25 13.38 12.15
CA GLU A 23 -4.61 13.87 11.95
C GLU A 23 -4.60 15.16 11.12
N TYR A 24 -5.25 15.14 9.97
CA TYR A 24 -5.38 16.33 9.12
C TYR A 24 -6.76 16.96 9.25
N TYR A 25 -6.81 18.28 9.10
CA TYR A 25 -8.01 19.11 9.20
C TYR A 25 -8.07 20.06 8.01
N ARG A 26 -9.27 20.56 7.72
CA ARG A 26 -9.51 21.63 6.74
C ARG A 26 -10.06 22.86 7.42
N VAL A 27 -9.57 24.01 6.97
CA VAL A 27 -10.04 25.32 7.40
C VAL A 27 -11.40 25.58 6.77
N THR A 28 -12.40 25.97 7.56
CA THR A 28 -13.80 26.06 7.11
C THR A 28 -14.25 27.44 6.67
N ASP A 29 -13.46 28.48 6.94
CA ASP A 29 -13.85 29.89 6.77
C ASP A 29 -12.69 30.76 6.24
N GLU A 30 -12.99 31.96 5.73
CA GLU A 30 -12.01 32.87 5.08
C GLU A 30 -11.94 34.27 5.69
N PRO A 31 -10.74 34.86 5.78
CA PRO A 31 -9.45 34.29 6.16
C PRO A 31 -9.31 34.22 7.69
N ILE A 32 -8.69 33.15 8.20
CA ILE A 32 -8.50 32.94 9.65
C ILE A 32 -7.06 33.22 10.05
N ASN A 33 -6.89 33.98 11.13
CA ASN A 33 -5.58 34.36 11.64
C ASN A 33 -4.91 33.19 12.37
N ILE A 34 -3.67 32.89 11.98
CA ILE A 34 -2.79 31.95 12.66
C ILE A 34 -1.84 32.77 13.53
N ARG A 35 -1.74 32.41 14.81
CA ARG A 35 -1.04 33.19 15.83
C ARG A 35 0.11 32.42 16.44
N VAL A 36 1.04 33.14 17.07
CA VAL A 36 2.19 32.52 17.75
C VAL A 36 1.82 31.77 19.03
N GLY A 37 0.63 32.00 19.59
CA GLY A 37 0.15 31.34 20.81
C GLY A 37 -1.38 31.22 20.86
N PRO A 38 -1.92 30.43 21.81
CA PRO A 38 -3.35 30.16 21.94
C PRO A 38 -4.07 31.38 22.55
N GLY A 39 -4.63 32.24 21.70
CA GLY A 39 -5.38 33.41 22.15
C GLY A 39 -5.35 34.56 21.15
N THR A 40 -6.36 35.43 21.23
CA THR A 40 -6.47 36.63 20.37
C THR A 40 -5.44 37.71 20.70
N ASN A 41 -4.84 37.68 21.90
CA ASN A 41 -3.79 38.60 22.34
C ASN A 41 -2.41 38.27 21.77
N PHE A 42 -2.21 37.09 21.19
CA PHE A 42 -0.95 36.70 20.57
C PHE A 42 -0.80 37.31 19.18
N LYS A 43 0.43 37.67 18.82
CA LYS A 43 0.74 38.24 17.49
C LYS A 43 0.33 37.27 16.37
N MET A 44 -0.23 37.83 15.30
CA MET A 44 -0.52 37.12 14.06
C MET A 44 0.78 36.75 13.33
N LEU A 45 0.87 35.49 12.92
CA LEU A 45 1.99 34.88 12.21
C LEU A 45 1.70 34.75 10.71
N ALA A 46 0.50 34.30 10.36
CA ALA A 46 0.04 34.09 8.99
C ALA A 46 -1.51 34.09 8.95
N GLN A 47 -2.08 33.90 7.78
CA GLN A 47 -3.51 33.65 7.60
C GLN A 47 -3.70 32.35 6.83
N ALA A 48 -4.67 31.55 7.25
CA ALA A 48 -5.14 30.42 6.49
C ALA A 48 -6.43 30.78 5.73
N ARG A 49 -6.58 30.17 4.56
CA ARG A 49 -7.78 30.28 3.73
C ARG A 49 -8.64 29.03 3.87
N LYS A 50 -9.93 29.18 3.60
CA LYS A 50 -10.88 28.07 3.57
C LYS A 50 -10.39 27.00 2.60
N GLY A 51 -10.53 25.75 3.03
CA GLY A 51 -10.10 24.57 2.28
C GLY A 51 -8.64 24.19 2.49
N GLU A 52 -7.80 25.07 3.06
CA GLU A 52 -6.40 24.73 3.33
C GLU A 52 -6.30 23.55 4.29
N LYS A 53 -5.44 22.60 3.90
CA LYS A 53 -5.15 21.40 4.67
C LYS A 53 -4.10 21.73 5.72
N VAL A 54 -4.41 21.40 6.96
CA VAL A 54 -3.52 21.62 8.10
C VAL A 54 -3.35 20.32 8.86
N LEU A 55 -2.14 20.06 9.35
CA LEU A 55 -1.87 18.98 10.28
C LEU A 55 -2.21 19.44 11.70
N PHE A 56 -3.05 18.70 12.40
CA PHE A 56 -3.32 18.90 13.83
C PHE A 56 -2.12 18.40 14.64
N LEU A 57 -1.61 19.23 15.54
CA LEU A 57 -0.46 18.88 16.38
C LEU A 57 -0.86 18.69 17.84
N LYS A 58 -1.66 19.61 18.38
CA LYS A 58 -2.20 19.56 19.74
C LYS A 58 -3.27 20.64 19.94
N GLN A 59 -4.04 20.51 21.01
CA GLN A 59 -5.07 21.47 21.41
C GLN A 59 -4.84 21.98 22.83
N ASP A 60 -5.17 23.25 23.06
CA ASP A 60 -5.18 23.93 24.35
C ASP A 60 -6.44 24.80 24.43
N GLY A 61 -7.44 24.32 25.18
CA GLY A 61 -8.78 24.91 25.20
C GLY A 61 -9.40 24.95 23.80
N ASP A 62 -9.89 26.12 23.39
CA ASP A 62 -10.47 26.35 22.06
C ASP A 62 -9.43 26.63 20.96
N TRP A 63 -8.15 26.48 21.25
CA TRP A 63 -7.06 26.77 20.32
C TRP A 63 -6.32 25.49 19.92
N VAL A 64 -6.04 25.37 18.63
CA VAL A 64 -5.36 24.22 18.04
C VAL A 64 -4.04 24.67 17.44
N ASN A 65 -2.95 24.01 17.84
CA ASN A 65 -1.66 24.13 17.19
C ASN A 65 -1.66 23.28 15.91
N ILE A 66 -1.38 23.93 14.79
CA ILE A 66 -1.41 23.32 13.47
C ILE A 66 -0.10 23.54 12.73
N SER A 67 0.19 22.68 11.76
CA SER A 67 1.28 22.86 10.79
C SER A 67 0.73 22.76 9.38
N PHE A 68 1.05 23.71 8.51
CA PHE A 68 0.60 23.70 7.12
C PHE A 68 1.62 24.35 6.17
N LEU A 69 1.42 24.15 4.87
CA LEU A 69 2.19 24.77 3.82
C LEU A 69 1.43 26.00 3.32
N HIS A 70 1.96 27.19 3.59
CA HIS A 70 1.36 28.44 3.15
C HIS A 70 1.49 28.56 1.61
N PRO A 71 0.58 29.28 0.91
CA PRO A 71 0.61 29.39 -0.56
C PRO A 71 1.90 29.95 -1.17
N ASP A 72 2.73 30.65 -0.39
CA ASP A 72 4.07 31.12 -0.80
C ASP A 72 5.17 30.06 -0.64
N GLY A 73 4.82 28.82 -0.30
CA GLY A 73 5.74 27.69 -0.15
C GLY A 73 6.39 27.58 1.24
N ARG A 74 6.10 28.48 2.18
CA ARG A 74 6.66 28.39 3.54
C ARG A 74 5.86 27.43 4.41
N LYS A 75 6.55 26.55 5.14
CA LYS A 75 5.94 25.77 6.22
C LYS A 75 5.69 26.70 7.42
N VAL A 76 4.45 26.75 7.88
CA VAL A 76 4.03 27.59 9.01
C VAL A 76 3.45 26.69 10.09
N GLN A 77 3.91 26.89 11.33
CA GLN A 77 3.36 26.25 12.52
C GLN A 77 2.86 27.34 13.48
N GLY A 78 1.61 27.24 13.92
CA GLY A 78 1.00 28.24 14.77
C GLY A 78 -0.36 27.81 15.31
N TRP A 79 -1.09 28.74 15.92
CA TRP A 79 -2.34 28.48 16.61
C TRP A 79 -3.53 29.12 15.90
N MET A 80 -4.64 28.39 15.78
CA MET A 80 -5.92 28.91 15.30
C MET A 80 -7.07 28.37 16.16
N HIS A 81 -8.23 29.02 16.10
CA HIS A 81 -9.38 28.63 16.90
C HIS A 81 -10.05 27.35 16.33
N ALA A 82 -10.37 26.40 17.19
CA ALA A 82 -10.85 25.06 16.86
C ALA A 82 -12.16 25.09 16.04
N ALA A 83 -13.02 26.09 16.27
CA ALA A 83 -14.29 26.25 15.54
C ALA A 83 -14.11 26.39 14.01
N TYR A 84 -12.92 26.77 13.54
CA TYR A 84 -12.62 26.92 12.12
C TYR A 84 -11.92 25.69 11.52
N LEU A 85 -11.82 24.61 12.29
CA LEU A 85 -11.29 23.34 11.83
C LEU A 85 -12.42 22.33 11.74
N LYS A 86 -12.46 21.63 10.62
CA LYS A 86 -13.17 20.36 10.52
C LYS A 86 -12.16 19.27 10.27
N PRO A 87 -12.29 18.09 10.91
CA PRO A 87 -11.51 16.93 10.52
C PRO A 87 -11.55 16.83 9.01
N GLU A 88 -10.38 16.77 8.38
CA GLU A 88 -10.32 16.24 7.04
C GLU A 88 -10.70 14.80 7.28
N ALA A 89 -11.94 14.44 6.91
CA ALA A 89 -12.37 13.06 6.94
C ALA A 89 -11.21 12.28 6.33
N GLY A 90 -10.53 11.47 7.15
CA GLY A 90 -9.23 10.94 6.79
C GLY A 90 -9.44 9.89 5.73
N THR A 91 -9.69 10.29 4.47
CA THR A 91 -10.18 9.42 3.40
C THR A 91 -10.98 8.23 3.93
N GLU A 92 -12.05 8.51 4.68
CA GLU A 92 -13.25 7.74 4.44
C GLU A 92 -13.81 8.32 3.14
N GLU A 93 -13.24 7.85 2.02
CA GLU A 93 -13.87 8.00 0.72
C GLU A 93 -15.27 7.42 0.85
N LYS A 94 -16.26 8.28 0.65
CA LYS A 94 -17.64 7.87 0.45
C LYS A 94 -17.63 6.81 -0.67
N LEU A 95 -17.93 5.59 -0.25
CA LEU A 95 -17.86 4.33 -0.99
C LEU A 95 -18.86 4.34 -2.16
N GLU A 96 -18.50 4.98 -3.26
CA GLU A 96 -19.26 4.82 -4.52
C GLU A 96 -18.36 4.53 -5.71
N ASN A 97 -17.03 4.67 -5.59
CA ASN A 97 -16.07 4.31 -6.64
C ASN A 97 -14.68 3.92 -6.09
N VAL A 98 -14.59 3.17 -4.97
CA VAL A 98 -13.29 2.60 -4.58
C VAL A 98 -12.97 1.47 -5.58
N PRO A 99 -11.96 1.60 -6.45
CA PRO A 99 -11.69 0.57 -7.44
C PRO A 99 -11.14 -0.67 -6.74
N VAL A 100 -11.55 -1.85 -7.21
CA VAL A 100 -10.88 -3.08 -6.83
C VAL A 100 -9.47 -3.07 -7.43
N LEU A 101 -8.45 -3.18 -6.58
CA LEU A 101 -7.04 -3.13 -6.95
C LEU A 101 -6.37 -4.45 -6.58
N ALA A 102 -5.68 -5.06 -7.55
CA ALA A 102 -4.69 -6.09 -7.29
C ALA A 102 -3.30 -5.46 -7.32
N LYS A 103 -2.57 -5.54 -6.20
CA LYS A 103 -1.18 -5.16 -6.11
C LYS A 103 -0.32 -6.42 -6.01
N ALA A 104 0.65 -6.54 -6.90
CA ALA A 104 1.61 -7.61 -6.82
C ALA A 104 2.59 -7.41 -5.65
N LEU A 105 2.75 -8.48 -4.88
CA LEU A 105 3.70 -8.60 -3.78
C LEU A 105 4.99 -9.29 -4.24
N GLY A 106 4.89 -10.20 -5.21
CA GLY A 106 6.04 -10.87 -5.81
C GLY A 106 5.66 -11.86 -6.90
N ALA A 107 6.66 -12.25 -7.68
CA ALA A 107 6.59 -13.29 -8.68
C ALA A 107 7.72 -14.30 -8.45
N HIS A 108 7.39 -15.58 -8.37
CA HIS A 108 8.36 -16.66 -8.18
C HIS A 108 8.19 -17.72 -9.28
N LEU A 109 9.23 -17.89 -10.10
CA LEU A 109 9.28 -18.87 -11.17
C LEU A 109 10.14 -20.06 -10.74
N GLU A 110 9.54 -21.25 -10.69
CA GLU A 110 10.23 -22.51 -10.44
C GLU A 110 10.13 -23.39 -11.67
N CYS A 111 11.25 -23.86 -12.20
CA CYS A 111 11.27 -24.71 -13.39
C CYS A 111 11.78 -26.11 -13.06
N LEU A 112 11.15 -27.12 -13.65
CA LEU A 112 11.55 -28.51 -13.58
C LEU A 112 12.21 -28.94 -14.89
N PRO A 113 13.21 -29.85 -14.82
CA PRO A 113 13.85 -30.36 -16.01
C PRO A 113 12.89 -31.20 -16.86
N ASN A 114 13.21 -31.30 -18.16
CA ASN A 114 12.54 -32.22 -19.08
C ASN A 114 12.93 -33.69 -18.80
N THR A 115 12.29 -34.63 -19.50
CA THR A 115 12.50 -36.08 -19.28
C THR A 115 13.94 -36.55 -19.46
N ASN A 116 14.73 -35.83 -20.26
CA ASN A 116 16.12 -36.15 -20.55
C ASN A 116 17.10 -35.38 -19.65
N ASN A 117 16.59 -34.48 -18.79
CA ASN A 117 17.37 -33.61 -17.91
C ASN A 117 18.34 -32.67 -18.66
N VAL A 118 18.03 -32.30 -19.92
CA VAL A 118 18.87 -31.46 -20.79
C VAL A 118 18.32 -30.03 -20.93
N GLY A 119 17.14 -29.75 -20.38
CA GLY A 119 16.52 -28.43 -20.44
C GLY A 119 15.28 -28.36 -19.58
N VAL A 120 14.51 -27.29 -19.75
CA VAL A 120 13.26 -27.02 -19.01
C VAL A 120 12.11 -27.81 -19.63
N GLY A 121 11.41 -28.60 -18.80
CA GLY A 121 10.21 -29.36 -19.19
C GLY A 121 8.91 -28.67 -18.81
N SER A 122 8.89 -28.00 -17.66
CA SER A 122 7.76 -27.20 -17.19
C SER A 122 8.24 -26.13 -16.21
N CYS A 123 7.47 -25.07 -16.06
CA CYS A 123 7.65 -24.12 -14.96
C CYS A 123 6.32 -23.82 -14.25
N MET A 124 6.41 -23.53 -12.97
CA MET A 124 5.34 -22.98 -12.16
C MET A 124 5.68 -21.52 -11.84
N LEU A 125 4.88 -20.60 -12.35
CA LEU A 125 4.95 -19.19 -11.99
C LEU A 125 3.89 -18.89 -10.92
N ASN A 126 4.35 -18.58 -9.71
CA ASN A 126 3.51 -18.12 -8.61
C ASN A 126 3.50 -16.59 -8.58
N LEU A 127 2.33 -15.98 -8.70
CA LEU A 127 2.10 -14.55 -8.52
C LEU A 127 1.35 -14.32 -7.21
N ASP A 128 1.99 -13.64 -6.27
CA ASP A 128 1.41 -13.30 -4.97
C ASP A 128 0.86 -11.88 -5.00
N LEU A 129 -0.41 -11.71 -4.62
CA LEU A 129 -1.15 -10.47 -4.75
C LEU A 129 -1.84 -10.11 -3.43
N SER A 130 -1.79 -8.82 -3.08
CA SER A 130 -2.75 -8.21 -2.15
C SER A 130 -3.89 -7.59 -2.95
N VAL A 131 -5.12 -7.85 -2.55
CA VAL A 131 -6.31 -7.29 -3.18
C VAL A 131 -7.03 -6.39 -2.20
N SER A 132 -7.37 -5.20 -2.65
CA SER A 132 -8.20 -4.26 -1.91
C SER A 132 -9.38 -3.84 -2.76
N GLY A 133 -10.55 -3.73 -2.15
CA GLY A 133 -11.77 -3.27 -2.82
C GLY A 133 -12.74 -2.64 -1.81
N PRO A 134 -13.92 -2.23 -2.28
CA PRO A 134 -14.95 -1.70 -1.40
C PRO A 134 -15.38 -2.69 -0.31
N LEU A 135 -15.91 -2.17 0.80
CA LEU A 135 -16.35 -2.98 1.95
C LEU A 135 -17.60 -3.84 1.66
N ASP A 136 -18.38 -3.50 0.63
CA ASP A 136 -19.61 -4.16 0.24
C ASP A 136 -19.42 -5.32 -0.76
N HIS A 137 -18.20 -5.51 -1.29
CA HIS A 137 -17.87 -6.68 -2.10
C HIS A 137 -17.33 -7.83 -1.24
N ASP A 138 -17.88 -9.02 -1.46
CA ASP A 138 -17.47 -10.26 -0.80
C ASP A 138 -16.29 -10.96 -1.49
N ALA A 139 -15.98 -10.57 -2.73
CA ALA A 139 -14.90 -11.12 -3.53
C ALA A 139 -14.49 -10.21 -4.69
N ALA A 140 -13.31 -10.47 -5.22
CA ALA A 140 -12.77 -9.86 -6.43
C ALA A 140 -12.40 -10.93 -7.46
N GLU A 141 -12.67 -10.66 -8.73
CA GLU A 141 -12.11 -11.41 -9.84
C GLU A 141 -10.79 -10.77 -10.26
N ILE A 142 -9.75 -11.58 -10.38
CA ILE A 142 -8.41 -11.13 -10.75
C ILE A 142 -8.03 -11.82 -12.05
N ARG A 143 -7.46 -11.05 -12.97
CA ARG A 143 -6.87 -11.53 -14.20
C ARG A 143 -5.43 -11.04 -14.28
N CYS A 144 -4.47 -11.97 -14.38
CA CYS A 144 -3.07 -11.64 -14.61
C CYS A 144 -2.64 -12.15 -15.97
N GLU A 145 -1.94 -11.31 -16.72
CA GLU A 145 -1.21 -11.66 -17.93
C GLU A 145 0.28 -11.59 -17.63
N SER A 146 1.04 -12.63 -17.96
CA SER A 146 2.49 -12.65 -17.81
C SER A 146 3.18 -12.83 -19.15
N GLU A 147 4.27 -12.10 -19.35
CA GLU A 147 5.16 -12.23 -20.50
C GLU A 147 6.43 -12.98 -20.07
N LEU A 148 6.72 -14.07 -20.75
CA LEU A 148 7.89 -14.90 -20.54
C LEU A 148 8.75 -14.98 -21.80
N LEU A 149 10.05 -15.23 -21.62
CA LEU A 149 10.96 -15.55 -22.70
C LEU A 149 11.52 -16.95 -22.50
N LEU A 150 11.48 -17.76 -23.55
CA LEU A 150 12.14 -19.05 -23.66
C LEU A 150 13.43 -18.88 -24.44
N TYR A 151 14.55 -19.29 -23.84
CA TYR A 151 15.86 -19.32 -24.48
C TYR A 151 16.10 -20.74 -24.98
N LEU A 152 16.21 -20.90 -26.30
CA LEU A 152 16.39 -22.19 -26.95
C LEU A 152 17.89 -22.47 -27.12
N GLU A 153 18.25 -23.76 -27.19
CA GLU A 153 19.62 -24.21 -27.45
C GLU A 153 20.19 -23.69 -28.78
N SER A 154 19.32 -23.33 -29.74
CA SER A 154 19.70 -22.74 -31.02
C SER A 154 20.18 -21.28 -30.91
N GLY A 155 20.06 -20.66 -29.73
CA GLY A 155 20.25 -19.23 -29.50
C GLY A 155 19.02 -18.38 -29.82
N GLU A 156 17.93 -18.97 -30.30
CA GLU A 156 16.66 -18.29 -30.53
C GLU A 156 15.98 -17.95 -29.19
N VAL A 157 15.34 -16.79 -29.11
CA VAL A 157 14.53 -16.38 -27.96
C VAL A 157 13.06 -16.27 -28.40
N LYS A 158 12.18 -17.06 -27.79
CA LYS A 158 10.74 -17.08 -28.10
C LYS A 158 9.92 -16.46 -26.98
N PRO A 159 9.04 -15.48 -27.28
CA PRO A 159 8.09 -14.98 -26.28
C PRO A 159 6.96 -15.98 -26.06
N LEU A 160 6.46 -16.03 -24.83
CA LEU A 160 5.27 -16.77 -24.43
C LEU A 160 4.44 -15.92 -23.49
N GLN A 161 3.14 -15.92 -23.70
CA GLN A 161 2.20 -15.22 -22.84
C GLN A 161 1.30 -16.23 -22.13
N GLU A 162 1.19 -16.11 -20.82
CA GLU A 162 0.28 -16.93 -20.00
C GLU A 162 -0.73 -16.03 -19.29
N VAL A 163 -1.95 -16.53 -19.12
CA VAL A 163 -3.04 -15.79 -18.49
C VAL A 163 -3.68 -16.62 -17.40
N GLY A 164 -3.76 -16.06 -16.20
CA GLY A 164 -4.45 -16.66 -15.05
C GLY A 164 -5.65 -15.86 -14.63
N ARG A 165 -6.67 -16.57 -14.13
CA ARG A 165 -7.84 -15.96 -13.51
C ARG A 165 -8.13 -16.64 -12.18
N ILE A 166 -8.46 -15.85 -11.16
CA ILE A 166 -8.87 -16.37 -9.86
C ILE A 166 -9.92 -15.44 -9.25
N ARG A 167 -10.87 -16.02 -8.50
CA ARG A 167 -11.75 -15.27 -7.60
C ARG A 167 -11.17 -15.36 -6.20
N THR A 168 -10.92 -14.22 -5.54
CA THR A 168 -10.48 -14.19 -4.14
C THR A 168 -11.56 -13.56 -3.26
N PRO A 169 -11.88 -14.16 -2.10
CA PRO A 169 -12.79 -13.53 -1.15
C PRO A 169 -12.15 -12.27 -0.54
N LEU A 170 -12.98 -11.26 -0.30
CA LEU A 170 -12.63 -10.06 0.44
C LEU A 170 -13.31 -10.12 1.81
N LYS A 171 -12.53 -9.86 2.86
CA LYS A 171 -13.04 -9.68 4.21
C LYS A 171 -12.72 -8.25 4.63
N GLU A 172 -13.77 -7.47 4.89
CA GLU A 172 -13.64 -6.05 5.21
C GLU A 172 -12.82 -5.30 4.14
N GLY A 173 -13.11 -5.59 2.85
CA GLY A 173 -12.47 -4.94 1.70
C GLY A 173 -11.05 -5.42 1.39
N VAL A 174 -10.50 -6.39 2.13
CA VAL A 174 -9.13 -6.88 1.94
C VAL A 174 -9.13 -8.38 1.61
N GLY A 175 -8.30 -8.77 0.64
CA GLY A 175 -8.05 -10.15 0.27
C GLY A 175 -6.59 -10.40 -0.09
N ALA A 176 -6.24 -11.67 -0.17
CA ALA A 176 -4.96 -12.13 -0.70
C ALA A 176 -5.23 -13.16 -1.80
N ALA A 177 -4.41 -13.17 -2.84
CA ALA A 177 -4.53 -14.14 -3.91
C ALA A 177 -3.16 -14.65 -4.31
N ARG A 178 -3.11 -15.94 -4.69
CA ARG A 178 -1.97 -16.56 -5.33
C ARG A 178 -2.46 -17.16 -6.65
N ILE A 179 -1.92 -16.68 -7.76
CA ILE A 179 -2.15 -17.27 -9.07
C ILE A 179 -0.98 -18.18 -9.42
N GLN A 180 -1.29 -19.38 -9.86
CA GLN A 180 -0.32 -20.37 -10.31
C GLN A 180 -0.48 -20.57 -11.81
N LEU A 181 0.51 -20.13 -12.59
CA LEU A 181 0.55 -20.30 -14.04
C LEU A 181 1.50 -21.43 -14.37
N MET A 182 0.97 -22.47 -14.98
CA MET A 182 1.75 -23.62 -15.41
C MET A 182 2.23 -23.39 -16.84
N VAL A 183 3.53 -23.26 -17.02
CA VAL A 183 4.19 -23.00 -18.30
C VAL A 183 4.71 -24.33 -18.84
N PHE A 184 4.24 -24.72 -20.03
CA PHE A 184 4.77 -25.86 -20.77
C PHE A 184 5.39 -25.39 -22.08
N PRO A 185 6.73 -25.43 -22.19
CA PRO A 185 7.40 -25.12 -23.45
C PRO A 185 7.02 -26.11 -24.56
N VAL A 186 6.09 -25.74 -25.44
CA VAL A 186 5.74 -26.55 -26.62
C VAL A 186 6.63 -26.13 -27.78
N THR A 187 7.87 -26.60 -27.78
CA THR A 187 8.86 -26.28 -28.82
C THR A 187 9.54 -27.55 -29.36
N THR A 188 10.02 -27.48 -30.61
CA THR A 188 10.79 -28.57 -31.23
C THR A 188 12.24 -28.63 -30.76
N SER A 189 12.79 -27.50 -30.33
CA SER A 189 14.15 -27.39 -29.78
C SER A 189 14.13 -27.39 -28.27
N THR A 190 15.24 -27.82 -27.65
CA THR A 190 15.40 -27.79 -26.20
C THR A 190 15.36 -26.35 -25.68
N VAL A 191 14.61 -26.12 -24.60
CA VAL A 191 14.60 -24.84 -23.88
C VAL A 191 15.61 -24.91 -22.75
N GLU A 192 16.62 -24.05 -22.78
CA GLU A 192 17.68 -23.99 -21.76
C GLU A 192 17.23 -23.22 -20.52
N LYS A 193 16.45 -22.16 -20.73
CA LYS A 193 16.03 -21.24 -19.66
C LYS A 193 14.68 -20.60 -19.99
N VAL A 194 13.90 -20.34 -18.95
CA VAL A 194 12.69 -19.52 -19.01
C VAL A 194 12.86 -18.34 -18.05
N THR A 195 12.47 -17.13 -18.48
CA THR A 195 12.46 -15.94 -17.62
C THR A 195 11.13 -15.22 -17.70
N VAL A 196 10.65 -14.70 -16.58
CA VAL A 196 9.55 -13.73 -16.55
C VAL A 196 10.10 -12.36 -16.92
N VAL A 197 9.51 -11.70 -17.91
CA VAL A 197 9.86 -10.34 -18.32
C VAL A 197 8.98 -9.33 -17.61
N ASP A 198 7.66 -9.55 -17.69
CA ASP A 198 6.67 -8.67 -17.08
C ASP A 198 5.43 -9.48 -16.67
N TYR A 199 4.61 -8.89 -15.81
CA TYR A 199 3.28 -9.37 -15.51
C TYR A 199 2.37 -8.21 -15.11
N HIS A 200 1.14 -8.25 -15.61
CA HIS A 200 0.13 -7.24 -15.34
C HIS A 200 -1.13 -7.90 -14.79
N CYS A 201 -1.58 -7.44 -13.62
CA CYS A 201 -2.75 -7.96 -12.94
C CYS A 201 -3.81 -6.88 -12.80
N ILE A 202 -5.04 -7.19 -13.21
CA ILE A 202 -6.22 -6.35 -13.02
C ILE A 202 -7.18 -7.06 -12.08
N ALA A 203 -7.86 -6.29 -11.23
CA ALA A 203 -8.94 -6.79 -10.40
C ALA A 203 -10.22 -6.04 -10.72
N GLN A 204 -11.34 -6.76 -10.66
CA GLN A 204 -12.67 -6.22 -10.89
C GLN A 204 -13.62 -6.80 -9.84
N SER A 205 -14.59 -5.98 -9.43
CA SER A 205 -15.75 -6.45 -8.70
C SER A 205 -16.65 -7.26 -9.65
N ASN A 206 -17.28 -8.30 -9.12
CA ASN A 206 -18.37 -8.98 -9.81
C ASN A 206 -19.69 -8.23 -9.60
#